data_AF-A0A1I6FDV2-F1
#
_entry.id   AF-A0A1I6FDV2-F1
#
_cell.length_a   1.000
_cell.length_b   1.000
_cell.length_c   1.000
_cell.angle_alpha   90.00
_cell.angle_beta   90.00
_cell.angle_gamma   90.00
#
_symmetry.space_group_name_H-M   'P 1'
#
loop_
_entity.id
_entity.type
_entity.pdbx_description
1 polymer ?
#
loop_
_entity_poly.entity_id
_entity_poly.type
_entity_poly.pdbx_seq_one_letter_code
_entity_poly.pdbx_strand_id
1 'polypeptide(L)'
;MSLSNWVVRPVLVAALLLAGIFFINGEASAHPLGNFSVNHYHGLHLHPDRIDLRSVVDVAEIPTLQENLKTRDAKQWCDEVSRTDRSTVDGRQISWTLASSAKEHPVGQADLITTRLVCEFTAKVDLDRPARLEFRDESNVDRVGWREITAAGTGIRLTDSPVPTESISDELRTYPEDLLSSPMDVRSVAFSAEPGSGSEPKKATGSPIQSLSVTAAKLNDILGSDDLTPWLGFLALLLSLVLGASHAALPGHGKTLIAAYLAGRQGTPKDAFIVGASVTATHTGGVLVLGLIISASSALAGEQVLRWLGLVSGVLIAAIGVMLLRSALSTTREPALAGALTGHGHGHGHGHGHGHGHGYSRASLIGMGAANGLVPSPSALVVLLGAMALGRTWFGVLLVVGYGIGMAGTLTAVGLLLVKARERVEKILDGRATRMLSHYAPVGTAAMVIVVGAWLTLQAV
;
A
#
# COMPACT_ATOMS: atom_id res chain seq x y z
N MET A 1 46.65 -9.62 -21.59
CA MET A 1 46.09 -8.26 -21.73
C MET A 1 45.40 -7.89 -20.42
N SER A 2 46.07 -7.08 -19.60
CA SER A 2 45.55 -6.64 -18.30
C SER A 2 44.44 -5.62 -18.56
N LEU A 3 43.18 -6.02 -18.40
CA LEU A 3 42.06 -5.08 -18.42
C LEU A 3 42.28 -4.05 -17.30
N SER A 4 42.36 -2.78 -17.67
CA SER A 4 42.60 -1.67 -16.74
C SER A 4 41.56 -1.68 -15.61
N ASN A 5 42.00 -1.46 -14.37
CA ASN A 5 41.17 -1.37 -13.17
C ASN A 5 40.02 -0.33 -13.30
N TRP A 6 40.10 0.57 -14.28
CA TRP A 6 39.04 1.52 -14.63
C TRP A 6 37.83 0.92 -15.35
N VAL A 7 37.96 -0.25 -15.98
CA VAL A 7 36.85 -0.95 -16.65
C VAL A 7 36.29 -2.05 -15.75
N VAL A 8 37.15 -2.69 -14.96
CA VAL A 8 36.75 -3.78 -14.06
C VAL A 8 35.87 -3.28 -12.91
N ARG A 9 36.17 -2.10 -12.35
CA ARG A 9 35.40 -1.49 -11.25
C ARG A 9 33.96 -1.10 -11.63
N PRO A 10 33.69 -0.37 -12.74
CA PRO A 10 32.31 -0.04 -13.10
C PRO A 10 31.49 -1.25 -13.51
N VAL A 11 32.11 -2.28 -14.11
CA VAL A 11 31.43 -3.54 -14.45
C VAL A 11 31.07 -4.33 -13.19
N LEU A 12 31.95 -4.38 -12.18
CA LEU A 12 31.64 -4.97 -10.87
C LEU A 12 30.56 -4.21 -10.11
N VAL A 13 30.56 -2.88 -10.18
CA VAL A 13 29.51 -2.05 -9.56
C VAL A 13 28.18 -2.25 -10.28
N ALA A 14 28.16 -2.29 -11.62
CA ALA A 14 26.95 -2.58 -12.39
C ALA A 14 26.43 -4.01 -12.13
N ALA A 15 27.31 -4.98 -11.99
CA ALA A 15 26.96 -6.36 -11.63
C ALA A 15 26.43 -6.48 -10.19
N LEU A 16 27.01 -5.73 -9.23
CA LEU A 16 26.51 -5.65 -7.86
C LEU A 16 25.18 -4.90 -7.75
N LEU A 17 24.94 -3.89 -8.60
CA LEU A 17 23.65 -3.18 -8.70
C LEU A 17 22.57 -4.06 -9.33
N LEU A 18 22.89 -4.81 -10.39
CA LEU A 18 21.99 -5.79 -11.01
C LEU A 18 21.71 -6.98 -10.08
N ALA A 19 22.72 -7.45 -9.35
CA ALA A 19 22.53 -8.44 -8.29
C ALA A 19 21.68 -7.87 -7.15
N GLY A 20 21.90 -6.63 -6.73
CA GLY A 20 21.04 -5.93 -5.77
C GLY A 20 19.59 -5.88 -6.22
N ILE A 21 19.31 -5.52 -7.47
CA ILE A 21 17.94 -5.49 -8.03
C ILE A 21 17.26 -6.88 -8.03
N PHE A 22 18.03 -7.96 -8.22
CA PHE A 22 17.49 -9.34 -8.16
C PHE A 22 17.40 -9.91 -6.74
N PHE A 23 18.23 -9.43 -5.80
CA PHE A 23 18.26 -9.88 -4.40
C PHE A 23 17.45 -9.01 -3.43
N ILE A 24 16.90 -7.87 -3.85
CA ILE A 24 15.86 -7.14 -3.09
C ILE A 24 14.50 -7.80 -3.39
N ASN A 25 14.39 -9.09 -3.07
CA ASN A 25 13.12 -9.69 -2.62
C ASN A 25 13.23 -9.95 -1.11
N GLY A 26 13.93 -9.06 -0.40
CA GLY A 26 13.76 -8.93 1.03
C GLY A 26 12.49 -8.13 1.23
N GLU A 27 11.37 -8.82 1.46
CA GLU A 27 10.19 -8.20 2.01
C GLU A 27 10.64 -7.40 3.24
N ALA A 28 10.58 -6.07 3.15
CA ALA A 28 10.71 -5.22 4.32
C ALA A 28 9.51 -5.57 5.20
N SER A 29 9.73 -6.47 6.17
CA SER A 29 8.64 -7.14 6.88
C SER A 29 7.93 -6.15 7.79
N ALA A 30 6.92 -5.48 7.24
CA ALA A 30 5.83 -4.84 7.97
C ALA A 30 5.44 -5.64 9.21
N HIS A 31 4.75 -5.01 10.18
CA HIS A 31 4.01 -5.77 11.17
C HIS A 31 3.38 -7.01 10.47
N PRO A 32 3.57 -8.25 10.95
CA PRO A 32 3.41 -9.45 10.11
C PRO A 32 2.05 -9.57 9.39
N LEU A 33 1.03 -8.88 9.90
CA LEU A 33 -0.34 -8.82 9.39
C LEU A 33 -0.68 -7.51 8.64
N GLY A 34 0.32 -6.70 8.32
CA GLY A 34 0.21 -5.39 7.67
C GLY A 34 0.32 -4.20 8.63
N ASN A 35 0.77 -3.06 8.11
CA ASN A 35 1.03 -1.82 8.86
C ASN A 35 -0.23 -1.16 9.50
N PHE A 36 -1.42 -1.70 9.21
CA PHE A 36 -2.71 -1.20 9.70
C PHE A 36 -3.41 -2.18 10.66
N SER A 37 -2.83 -3.36 10.93
CA SER A 37 -3.49 -4.40 11.71
C SER A 37 -3.64 -4.01 13.18
N VAL A 38 -4.75 -4.45 13.78
CA VAL A 38 -4.98 -4.39 15.23
C VAL A 38 -5.34 -5.79 15.69
N ASN A 39 -4.47 -6.39 16.50
CA ASN A 39 -4.52 -7.79 16.89
C ASN A 39 -4.92 -7.92 18.35
N HIS A 40 -5.70 -8.94 18.66
CA HIS A 40 -6.23 -9.19 20.00
C HIS A 40 -6.03 -10.65 20.38
N TYR A 41 -5.56 -10.83 21.60
CA TYR A 41 -5.47 -12.12 22.26
C TYR A 41 -6.16 -12.03 23.61
N HIS A 42 -7.01 -13.01 23.91
CA HIS A 42 -7.72 -13.11 25.18
C HIS A 42 -7.53 -14.51 25.76
N GLY A 43 -6.74 -14.61 26.82
CA GLY A 43 -6.54 -15.86 27.56
C GLY A 43 -7.42 -15.92 28.80
N LEU A 44 -8.40 -16.83 28.80
CA LEU A 44 -9.29 -17.08 29.94
C LEU A 44 -8.69 -18.18 30.84
N HIS A 45 -8.53 -17.89 32.13
CA HIS A 45 -8.09 -18.85 33.13
C HIS A 45 -9.12 -18.97 34.26
N LEU A 46 -9.78 -20.12 34.35
CA LEU A 46 -10.85 -20.36 35.32
C LEU A 46 -10.30 -20.99 36.60
N HIS A 47 -10.76 -20.49 37.74
CA HIS A 47 -10.51 -20.99 39.08
C HIS A 47 -11.85 -21.23 39.81
N PRO A 48 -11.88 -21.99 40.91
CA PRO A 48 -13.12 -22.22 41.66
C PRO A 48 -13.80 -20.94 42.18
N ASP A 49 -13.03 -19.90 42.49
CA ASP A 49 -13.50 -18.67 43.13
C ASP A 49 -13.49 -17.42 42.23
N ARG A 50 -12.92 -17.53 41.02
CA ARG A 50 -12.75 -16.42 40.09
C ARG A 50 -12.45 -16.88 38.66
N ILE A 51 -12.53 -15.94 37.73
CA ILE A 51 -12.04 -16.07 36.37
C ILE A 51 -11.02 -14.97 36.15
N ASP A 52 -9.83 -15.33 35.67
CA ASP A 52 -8.79 -14.39 35.29
C ASP A 52 -8.76 -14.26 33.75
N LEU A 53 -8.57 -13.04 33.23
CA LEU A 53 -8.52 -12.73 31.80
C LEU A 53 -7.25 -11.94 31.51
N ARG A 54 -6.36 -12.52 30.71
CA ARG A 54 -5.19 -11.85 30.15
C ARG A 54 -5.53 -11.38 28.74
N SER A 55 -5.73 -10.07 28.59
CA SER A 55 -5.95 -9.44 27.29
C SER A 55 -4.67 -8.79 26.79
N VAL A 56 -4.29 -9.10 25.55
CA VAL A 56 -3.18 -8.46 24.84
C VAL A 56 -3.73 -7.79 23.59
N VAL A 57 -3.47 -6.50 23.43
CA VAL A 57 -3.79 -5.73 22.23
C VAL A 57 -2.49 -5.30 21.58
N ASP A 58 -2.25 -5.77 20.36
CA ASP A 58 -1.04 -5.49 19.60
C ASP A 58 -1.40 -4.68 18.35
N VAL A 59 -0.81 -3.49 18.24
CA VAL A 59 -1.22 -2.47 17.28
C VAL A 59 -0.05 -2.12 16.37
N ALA A 60 -0.27 -2.24 15.06
CA ALA A 60 0.72 -1.93 14.04
C ALA A 60 1.12 -0.45 14.02
N GLU A 61 2.11 -0.14 13.20
CA GLU A 61 2.84 1.13 13.18
C GLU A 61 1.94 2.33 12.90
N ILE A 62 1.07 2.24 11.88
CA ILE A 62 0.26 3.39 11.45
C ILE A 62 -0.83 3.73 12.46
N PRO A 63 -1.67 2.79 12.95
CA PRO A 63 -2.65 3.11 13.98
C PRO A 63 -2.00 3.55 15.30
N THR A 64 -0.83 3.00 15.64
CA THR A 64 -0.06 3.44 16.82
C THR A 64 0.23 4.95 16.77
N LEU A 65 0.67 5.44 15.61
CA LEU A 65 0.96 6.85 15.40
C LEU A 65 -0.31 7.70 15.28
N GLN A 66 -1.28 7.27 14.48
CA GLN A 66 -2.52 8.01 14.22
C GLN A 66 -3.38 8.21 15.48
N GLU A 67 -3.43 7.21 16.36
CA GLU A 67 -4.21 7.26 17.60
C GLU A 67 -3.38 7.75 18.80
N ASN A 68 -2.12 8.15 18.56
CA ASN A 68 -1.19 8.63 19.57
C ASN A 68 -1.07 7.66 20.78
N LEU A 69 -1.00 6.36 20.50
CA LEU A 69 -1.02 5.31 21.51
C LEU A 69 0.22 5.34 22.41
N LYS A 70 1.31 5.98 21.96
CA LYS A 70 2.52 6.22 22.76
C LYS A 70 2.20 6.97 24.06
N THR A 71 1.42 8.04 23.99
CA THR A 71 1.12 8.88 25.16
C THR A 71 -0.14 8.45 25.90
N ARG A 72 -0.94 7.56 25.31
CA ARG A 72 -2.19 7.07 25.91
C ARG A 72 -1.92 6.31 27.22
N ASP A 73 -2.66 6.60 28.28
CA ASP A 73 -2.48 5.89 29.54
C ASP A 73 -2.90 4.40 29.43
N ALA A 74 -2.08 3.50 29.97
CA ALA A 74 -2.29 2.06 29.87
C ALA A 74 -3.51 1.60 30.67
N LYS A 75 -3.71 2.15 31.87
CA LYS A 75 -4.82 1.79 32.75
C LYS A 75 -6.15 2.24 32.14
N GLN A 76 -6.22 3.48 31.68
CA GLN A 76 -7.40 4.01 31.00
C GLN A 76 -7.76 3.18 29.77
N TRP A 77 -6.76 2.75 28.98
CA TRP A 77 -7.02 1.93 27.81
C TRP A 77 -7.50 0.52 28.17
N CYS A 78 -6.92 -0.12 29.19
CA CYS A 78 -7.46 -1.38 29.72
C CYS A 78 -8.89 -1.24 30.24
N ASP A 79 -9.24 -0.13 30.90
CA ASP A 79 -10.61 0.12 31.34
C ASP A 79 -11.58 0.21 30.16
N GLU A 80 -11.14 0.70 29.00
CA GLU A 80 -11.94 0.69 27.77
C GLU A 80 -12.09 -0.71 27.18
N VAL A 81 -11.00 -1.50 27.14
CA VAL A 81 -11.04 -2.90 26.69
C VAL A 81 -12.05 -3.72 27.50
N SER A 82 -12.04 -3.58 28.83
CA SER A 82 -13.00 -4.29 29.69
C SER A 82 -14.46 -3.91 29.48
N ARG A 83 -14.75 -2.75 28.88
CA ARG A 83 -16.11 -2.30 28.55
C ARG A 83 -16.58 -2.79 27.19
N THR A 84 -15.65 -3.08 26.28
CA THR A 84 -15.97 -3.66 24.97
C THR A 84 -16.15 -5.17 25.04
N ASP A 85 -15.48 -5.84 25.98
CA ASP A 85 -15.62 -7.28 26.15
C ASP A 85 -16.92 -7.62 26.90
N ARG A 86 -17.72 -8.51 26.32
CA ARG A 86 -18.95 -9.02 26.93
C ARG A 86 -18.70 -10.41 27.49
N SER A 87 -18.90 -10.58 28.78
CA SER A 87 -18.72 -11.87 29.45
C SER A 87 -19.92 -12.20 30.32
N THR A 88 -20.43 -13.42 30.22
CA THR A 88 -21.56 -13.89 31.01
C THR A 88 -21.31 -15.29 31.58
N VAL A 89 -21.85 -15.53 32.77
CA VAL A 89 -21.88 -16.85 33.43
C VAL A 89 -23.34 -17.18 33.71
N ASP A 90 -23.83 -18.30 33.17
CA ASP A 90 -25.24 -18.70 33.19
C ASP A 90 -26.18 -17.56 32.72
N GLY A 91 -25.74 -16.83 31.68
CA GLY A 91 -26.46 -15.69 31.11
C GLY A 91 -26.44 -14.41 31.96
N ARG A 92 -25.79 -14.41 33.13
CA ARG A 92 -25.60 -13.20 33.96
C ARG A 92 -24.28 -12.53 33.60
N GLN A 93 -24.33 -11.24 33.28
CA GLN A 93 -23.12 -10.47 32.97
C GLN A 93 -22.19 -10.40 34.19
N ILE A 94 -20.90 -10.68 33.96
CA ILE A 94 -19.85 -10.52 34.97
C ILE A 94 -19.09 -9.21 34.70
N SER A 95 -18.47 -8.66 35.74
CA SER A 95 -17.68 -7.44 35.65
C SER A 95 -16.21 -7.73 35.93
N TRP A 96 -15.35 -7.28 35.03
CA TRP A 96 -13.91 -7.41 35.14
C TRP A 96 -13.34 -6.31 36.06
N THR A 97 -12.41 -6.69 36.92
CA THR A 97 -11.60 -5.79 37.73
C THR A 97 -10.16 -5.83 37.22
N LEU A 98 -9.60 -4.67 36.86
CA LEU A 98 -8.21 -4.58 36.42
C LEU A 98 -7.25 -4.87 37.57
N ALA A 99 -6.46 -5.92 37.44
CA ALA A 99 -5.40 -6.30 38.37
C ALA A 99 -4.08 -5.60 38.02
N SER A 100 -3.70 -5.58 36.74
CA SER A 100 -2.51 -4.85 36.28
C SER A 100 -2.60 -4.45 34.81
N SER A 101 -1.84 -3.43 34.42
CA SER A 101 -1.72 -2.96 33.05
C SER A 101 -0.26 -2.69 32.71
N ALA A 102 0.22 -3.18 31.58
CA ALA A 102 1.53 -2.87 31.03
C ALA A 102 1.40 -2.45 29.57
N LYS A 103 2.26 -1.54 29.13
CA LYS A 103 2.30 -1.09 27.74
C LYS A 103 3.74 -1.01 27.29
N GLU A 104 4.01 -1.61 26.15
CA GLU A 104 5.32 -1.68 25.52
C GLU A 104 5.24 -1.10 24.10
N HIS A 105 6.37 -0.63 23.60
CA HIS A 105 6.49 -0.11 22.24
C HIS A 105 7.59 -0.86 21.49
N PRO A 106 7.30 -2.07 21.00
CA PRO A 106 8.24 -2.80 20.16
C PRO A 106 8.56 -1.97 18.91
N VAL A 107 9.80 -2.08 18.45
CA VAL A 107 10.25 -1.41 17.22
C VAL A 107 9.59 -2.12 16.03
N GLY A 108 8.84 -1.36 15.24
CA GLY A 108 8.26 -1.79 13.97
C GLY A 108 9.15 -1.42 12.78
N GLN A 109 8.58 -1.45 11.59
CA GLN A 109 9.32 -1.08 10.38
C GLN A 109 9.70 0.39 10.32
N ALA A 110 10.84 0.69 9.69
CA ALA A 110 11.30 2.05 9.41
C ALA A 110 11.31 2.99 10.65
N ASP A 111 11.73 2.47 11.81
CA ASP A 111 11.80 3.20 13.09
C ASP A 111 10.43 3.68 13.63
N LEU A 112 9.34 3.19 13.03
CA LEU A 112 8.01 3.42 13.58
C LEU A 112 7.79 2.47 14.76
N ILE A 113 7.11 2.97 15.78
CA ILE A 113 6.76 2.16 16.94
C ILE A 113 5.45 1.42 16.70
N THR A 114 5.40 0.18 17.15
CA THR A 114 4.13 -0.53 17.41
C THR A 114 3.73 -0.30 18.87
N THR A 115 2.51 -0.67 19.23
CA THR A 115 2.08 -0.63 20.63
C THR A 115 1.50 -1.96 21.04
N ARG A 116 2.05 -2.51 22.11
CA ARG A 116 1.53 -3.71 22.75
C ARG A 116 1.02 -3.35 24.14
N LEU A 117 -0.29 -3.48 24.34
CA LEU A 117 -0.95 -3.37 25.64
C LEU A 117 -1.18 -4.75 26.22
N VAL A 118 -0.91 -4.92 27.50
CA VAL A 118 -1.22 -6.13 28.27
C VAL A 118 -2.07 -5.72 29.46
N CYS A 119 -3.26 -6.29 29.56
CA CYS A 119 -4.21 -6.06 30.64
C CYS A 119 -4.49 -7.39 31.35
N GLU A 120 -4.33 -7.40 32.68
CA GLU A 120 -4.70 -8.52 33.53
C GLU A 120 -5.98 -8.16 34.27
N PHE A 121 -7.05 -8.90 34.02
CA PHE A 121 -8.33 -8.73 34.67
C PHE A 121 -8.68 -9.94 35.52
N THR A 122 -9.52 -9.70 36.53
CA THR A 122 -10.12 -10.76 37.35
C THR A 122 -11.60 -10.48 37.59
N ALA A 123 -12.43 -11.51 37.57
CA ALA A 123 -13.85 -11.44 37.90
C ALA A 123 -14.16 -12.49 38.96
N LYS A 124 -14.76 -12.06 40.07
CA LYS A 124 -15.21 -12.98 41.13
C LYS A 124 -16.44 -13.74 40.66
N VAL A 125 -16.33 -15.05 40.56
CA VAL A 125 -17.38 -15.96 40.10
C VAL A 125 -17.22 -17.26 40.88
N ASP A 126 -18.31 -17.76 41.45
CA ASP A 126 -18.31 -19.06 42.12
C ASP A 126 -18.56 -20.16 41.08
N LEU A 127 -17.55 -21.00 40.87
CA LEU A 127 -17.56 -22.13 39.94
C LEU A 127 -17.51 -23.47 40.70
N ASP A 128 -18.05 -23.50 41.93
CA ASP A 128 -18.25 -24.71 42.76
C ASP A 128 -19.26 -25.71 42.18
N ARG A 129 -19.99 -25.29 41.14
CA ARG A 129 -20.97 -26.08 40.40
C ARG A 129 -20.83 -25.84 38.90
N PRO A 130 -21.34 -26.76 38.05
CA PRO A 130 -21.34 -26.57 36.61
C PRO A 130 -22.00 -25.24 36.21
N ALA A 131 -21.31 -24.46 35.37
CA ALA A 131 -21.76 -23.18 34.86
C ALA A 131 -21.40 -23.01 33.38
N ARG A 132 -22.22 -22.27 32.63
CA ARG A 132 -21.97 -21.93 31.23
C ARG A 132 -21.25 -20.58 31.15
N LEU A 133 -20.04 -20.55 30.61
CA LEU A 133 -19.32 -19.32 30.31
C LEU A 133 -19.51 -18.93 28.86
N GLU A 134 -19.79 -17.64 28.62
CA GLU A 134 -19.73 -17.03 27.30
C GLU A 134 -18.85 -15.77 27.35
N PHE A 135 -17.94 -15.65 26.40
CA PHE A 135 -17.07 -14.48 26.24
C PHE A 135 -17.11 -14.02 24.78
N ARG A 136 -17.16 -12.71 24.57
CA ARG A 136 -17.14 -12.07 23.25
C ARG A 136 -16.32 -10.78 23.30
N ASP A 137 -15.37 -10.68 22.38
CA ASP A 137 -14.63 -9.47 22.03
C ASP A 137 -15.47 -8.66 21.02
N GLU A 138 -16.01 -7.51 21.45
CA GLU A 138 -16.74 -6.57 20.56
C GLU A 138 -15.85 -5.39 20.12
N SER A 139 -14.52 -5.46 20.35
CA SER A 139 -13.59 -4.39 20.01
C SER A 139 -13.19 -4.38 18.52
N ASN A 140 -13.09 -3.18 17.95
CA ASN A 140 -12.53 -2.94 16.61
C ASN A 140 -13.10 -3.88 15.53
N VAL A 141 -14.43 -4.02 15.50
CA VAL A 141 -15.13 -5.04 14.69
C VAL A 141 -14.79 -4.95 13.20
N ASP A 142 -14.54 -3.74 12.71
CA ASP A 142 -14.29 -3.45 11.28
C ASP A 142 -12.80 -3.53 10.87
N ARG A 143 -11.89 -3.84 11.81
CA ARG A 143 -10.45 -3.90 11.52
C ARG A 143 -9.97 -5.33 11.28
N VAL A 144 -9.12 -5.48 10.28
CA VAL A 144 -8.39 -6.72 9.97
C VAL A 144 -7.27 -6.91 11.00
N GLY A 145 -7.15 -8.12 11.53
CA GLY A 145 -6.11 -8.50 12.48
C GLY A 145 -6.36 -9.89 13.06
N TRP A 146 -5.36 -10.42 13.75
CA TRP A 146 -5.44 -11.69 14.45
C TRP A 146 -6.34 -11.58 15.68
N ARG A 147 -7.31 -12.48 15.81
CA ARG A 147 -8.20 -12.62 16.98
C ARG A 147 -8.08 -14.03 17.51
N GLU A 148 -7.50 -14.15 18.69
CA GLU A 148 -7.26 -15.43 19.33
C GLU A 148 -7.85 -15.44 20.74
N ILE A 149 -8.53 -16.53 21.07
CA ILE A 149 -9.03 -16.79 22.40
C ILE A 149 -8.48 -18.15 22.84
N THR A 150 -7.95 -18.22 24.06
CA THR A 150 -7.58 -19.47 24.70
C THR A 150 -8.35 -19.63 26.00
N ALA A 151 -8.58 -20.87 26.43
CA ALA A 151 -9.24 -21.15 27.69
C ALA A 151 -8.58 -22.31 28.44
N ALA A 152 -8.29 -22.09 29.71
CA ALA A 152 -7.67 -23.06 30.61
C ALA A 152 -8.35 -23.01 32.00
N GLY A 153 -8.14 -24.03 32.82
CA GLY A 153 -8.79 -24.14 34.13
C GLY A 153 -7.90 -24.82 35.16
N THR A 154 -7.77 -24.24 36.35
CA THR A 154 -7.09 -24.87 37.49
C THR A 154 -8.13 -25.25 38.52
N GLY A 155 -8.32 -26.55 38.75
CA GLY A 155 -9.42 -27.07 39.58
C GLY A 155 -10.80 -27.01 38.89
N ILE A 156 -10.84 -26.59 37.62
CA ILE A 156 -12.02 -26.49 36.78
C ILE A 156 -11.77 -27.25 35.48
N ARG A 157 -12.65 -28.20 35.15
CA ARG A 157 -12.68 -28.91 33.87
C ARG A 157 -13.55 -28.14 32.88
N LEU A 158 -13.00 -27.88 31.69
CA LEU A 158 -13.72 -27.24 30.59
C LEU A 158 -14.30 -28.33 29.68
N THR A 159 -15.63 -28.37 29.55
CA THR A 159 -16.34 -29.27 28.63
C THR A 159 -16.83 -28.50 27.42
N ASP A 160 -16.64 -29.09 26.23
CA ASP A 160 -17.03 -28.51 24.94
C ASP A 160 -16.37 -27.15 24.63
N SER A 161 -15.13 -26.93 25.09
CA SER A 161 -14.35 -25.76 24.70
C SER A 161 -13.94 -25.86 23.23
N PRO A 162 -14.34 -24.91 22.36
CA PRO A 162 -13.94 -24.90 20.95
C PRO A 162 -12.56 -24.23 20.75
N VAL A 163 -11.95 -23.72 21.83
CA VAL A 163 -10.68 -22.99 21.79
C VAL A 163 -9.54 -23.77 22.45
N PRO A 164 -8.29 -23.59 22.00
CA PRO A 164 -7.15 -24.27 22.56
C PRO A 164 -6.79 -23.75 23.97
N THR A 165 -6.05 -24.55 24.71
CA THR A 165 -5.49 -24.19 26.03
C THR A 165 -4.16 -23.45 25.93
N GLU A 166 -3.47 -23.57 24.78
CA GLU A 166 -2.16 -22.96 24.51
C GLU A 166 -2.31 -21.93 23.37
N SER A 167 -1.54 -20.83 23.47
CA SER A 167 -1.54 -19.81 22.43
C SER A 167 -0.71 -20.22 21.22
N ILE A 168 -1.30 -20.08 20.03
CA ILE A 168 -0.61 -20.33 18.75
C ILE A 168 0.33 -19.16 18.41
N SER A 169 -0.05 -17.94 18.80
CA SER A 169 0.72 -16.72 18.49
C SER A 169 1.73 -16.32 19.58
N ASP A 170 1.95 -17.15 20.61
CA ASP A 170 2.70 -16.77 21.81
C ASP A 170 2.18 -15.42 22.37
N GLU A 171 0.87 -15.30 22.54
CA GLU A 171 0.21 -14.06 22.98
C GLU A 171 0.53 -12.85 22.09
N LEU A 172 0.49 -13.04 20.76
CA LEU A 172 0.83 -12.04 19.74
C LEU A 172 2.33 -11.66 19.71
N ARG A 173 3.22 -12.51 20.21
CA ARG A 173 4.68 -12.29 20.09
C ARG A 173 5.25 -12.88 18.81
N THR A 174 4.60 -13.89 18.25
CA THR A 174 5.05 -14.60 17.04
C THR A 174 3.83 -14.99 16.22
N TYR A 175 3.86 -14.77 14.92
CA TYR A 175 2.75 -15.11 14.03
C TYR A 175 3.20 -16.26 13.12
N PRO A 176 2.48 -17.40 13.08
CA PRO A 176 2.79 -18.47 12.15
C PRO A 176 2.67 -18.00 10.69
N GLU A 177 3.72 -18.22 9.89
CA GLU A 177 3.78 -17.75 8.49
C GLU A 177 2.65 -18.31 7.61
N ASP A 178 2.20 -19.53 7.90
CA ASP A 178 1.12 -20.22 7.20
C ASP A 178 -0.27 -19.58 7.40
N LEU A 179 -0.42 -18.76 8.45
CA LEU A 179 -1.68 -18.12 8.82
C LEU A 179 -1.71 -16.62 8.51
N LEU A 180 -0.66 -16.05 7.91
CA LEU A 180 -0.62 -14.61 7.59
C LEU A 180 -1.60 -14.21 6.47
N SER A 181 -1.88 -15.10 5.52
CA SER A 181 -2.87 -14.85 4.45
C SER A 181 -4.32 -15.06 4.89
N SER A 182 -4.54 -15.70 6.05
CA SER A 182 -5.85 -15.99 6.62
C SER A 182 -5.74 -16.01 8.14
N PRO A 183 -5.56 -14.84 8.77
CA PRO A 183 -5.33 -14.74 10.20
C PRO A 183 -6.51 -15.33 10.97
N MET A 184 -6.20 -15.86 12.16
CA MET A 184 -7.22 -16.37 13.06
C MET A 184 -8.24 -15.27 13.40
N ASP A 185 -9.53 -15.59 13.39
CA ASP A 185 -10.61 -14.63 13.68
C ASP A 185 -11.63 -15.20 14.70
N VAL A 186 -11.15 -15.63 15.86
CA VAL A 186 -11.99 -16.15 16.95
C VAL A 186 -12.34 -15.00 17.90
N ARG A 187 -13.57 -14.49 17.80
CA ARG A 187 -14.05 -13.33 18.59
C ARG A 187 -14.99 -13.70 19.72
N SER A 188 -15.50 -14.92 19.74
CA SER A 188 -16.40 -15.35 20.80
C SER A 188 -16.25 -16.83 21.08
N VAL A 189 -16.45 -17.19 22.33
CA VAL A 189 -16.39 -18.56 22.81
C VAL A 189 -17.55 -18.81 23.78
N ALA A 190 -18.08 -20.03 23.76
CA ALA A 190 -19.04 -20.50 24.75
C ALA A 190 -18.72 -21.95 25.12
N PHE A 191 -18.53 -22.23 26.41
CA PHE A 191 -18.25 -23.56 26.92
C PHE A 191 -18.82 -23.76 28.32
N SER A 192 -18.89 -25.00 28.77
CA SER A 192 -19.33 -25.32 30.12
C SER A 192 -18.10 -25.59 31.00
N ALA A 193 -18.12 -25.08 32.22
CA ALA A 193 -17.06 -25.21 33.20
C ALA A 193 -17.63 -25.91 34.43
N GLU A 194 -16.94 -26.92 34.94
CA GLU A 194 -17.36 -27.68 36.12
C GLU A 194 -16.17 -28.01 37.03
N PRO A 195 -16.36 -28.16 38.35
CA PRO A 195 -15.29 -28.60 39.25
C PRO A 195 -14.64 -29.89 38.78
N GLY A 196 -13.31 -29.92 38.70
CA GLY A 196 -12.60 -31.12 38.27
C GLY A 196 -11.13 -30.92 37.92
N SER A 197 -10.49 -31.96 37.42
CA SER A 197 -9.13 -31.87 36.91
C SER A 197 -9.10 -31.01 35.63
N GLY A 198 -8.63 -29.77 35.79
CA GLY A 198 -8.40 -28.87 34.67
C GLY A 198 -6.99 -28.95 34.10
N SER A 199 -6.72 -28.13 33.10
CA SER A 199 -5.42 -27.93 32.47
C SER A 199 -4.89 -26.54 32.80
N GLU A 200 -3.65 -26.45 33.31
CA GLU A 200 -3.00 -25.15 33.50
C GLU A 200 -2.64 -24.50 32.16
N PRO A 201 -2.76 -23.16 32.03
CA PRO A 201 -2.22 -22.47 30.88
C PRO A 201 -0.70 -22.62 30.88
N LYS A 202 -0.16 -23.26 29.84
CA LYS A 202 1.29 -23.30 29.64
C LYS A 202 1.75 -21.98 29.04
N LYS A 203 2.60 -21.25 29.78
CA LYS A 203 3.36 -20.13 29.23
C LYS A 203 4.24 -20.64 28.09
N ALA A 204 4.15 -20.00 26.94
CA ALA A 204 5.16 -20.16 25.91
C ALA A 204 6.51 -19.69 26.48
N THR A 205 7.48 -20.61 26.51
CA THR A 205 8.86 -20.31 26.91
C THR A 205 9.47 -19.38 25.87
N GLY A 206 9.78 -18.15 26.29
CA GLY A 206 10.42 -17.14 25.44
C GLY A 206 11.65 -17.70 24.73
N SER A 207 11.65 -17.60 23.40
CA SER A 207 12.69 -18.16 22.54
C SER A 207 14.00 -17.35 22.65
N PRO A 208 15.20 -17.94 22.49
CA PRO A 208 16.53 -17.28 22.63
C PRO A 208 16.84 -16.15 21.63
N ILE A 209 15.89 -15.80 20.77
CA ILE A 209 16.02 -14.87 19.64
C ILE A 209 16.19 -13.41 20.09
N GLN A 210 15.94 -13.11 21.37
CA GLN A 210 16.13 -11.78 21.98
C GLN A 210 17.58 -11.27 21.93
N SER A 211 18.57 -12.15 21.71
CA SER A 211 19.99 -11.77 21.57
C SER A 211 20.39 -11.34 20.15
N LEU A 212 19.65 -11.78 19.12
CA LEU A 212 19.89 -11.41 17.72
C LEU A 212 19.32 -10.02 17.39
N SER A 213 18.19 -9.63 18.01
CA SER A 213 17.58 -8.30 17.84
C SER A 213 18.43 -7.17 18.42
N VAL A 214 19.16 -7.40 19.52
CA VAL A 214 20.12 -6.44 20.09
C VAL A 214 21.31 -6.18 19.15
N THR A 215 21.69 -7.18 18.36
CA THR A 215 22.80 -7.08 17.41
C THR A 215 22.35 -6.36 16.12
N ALA A 216 21.11 -6.58 15.68
CA ALA A 216 20.48 -5.83 14.59
C ALA A 216 20.24 -4.35 14.96
N ALA A 217 19.85 -4.08 16.21
CA ALA A 217 19.69 -2.71 16.72
C ALA A 217 21.02 -1.93 16.73
N LYS A 218 22.15 -2.58 17.08
CA LYS A 218 23.48 -1.97 16.99
C LYS A 218 23.96 -1.73 15.55
N LEU A 219 23.49 -2.51 14.58
CA LEU A 219 23.78 -2.26 13.16
C LEU A 219 22.96 -1.06 12.64
N ASN A 220 21.71 -0.92 13.10
CA ASN A 220 20.86 0.23 12.80
C ASN A 220 21.32 1.52 13.50
N ASP A 221 21.91 1.44 14.68
CA ASP A 221 22.51 2.60 15.38
C ASP A 221 23.68 3.21 14.57
N ILE A 222 24.39 2.37 13.80
CA ILE A 222 25.46 2.80 12.87
C ILE A 222 24.87 3.42 11.59
N LEU A 223 23.62 3.09 11.23
CA LEU A 223 22.90 3.61 10.05
C LEU A 223 21.98 4.80 10.37
N GLY A 224 21.65 5.00 11.66
CA GLY A 224 20.62 5.91 12.16
C GLY A 224 21.12 7.15 12.90
N SER A 225 22.43 7.38 13.01
CA SER A 225 22.96 8.62 13.58
C SER A 225 22.47 9.84 12.78
N ASP A 226 22.00 10.88 13.50
CA ASP A 226 21.27 12.08 13.06
C ASP A 226 21.84 12.94 11.93
N ASP A 227 22.96 12.54 11.33
CA ASP A 227 23.42 13.09 10.07
C ASP A 227 22.97 12.16 8.94
N LEU A 228 22.04 12.62 8.10
CA LEU A 228 22.00 12.15 6.71
C LEU A 228 23.41 12.38 6.17
N THR A 229 24.26 11.36 6.23
CA THR A 229 25.54 11.42 5.54
C THR A 229 25.20 11.84 4.12
N PRO A 230 25.73 12.95 3.59
CA PRO A 230 25.24 13.56 2.35
C PRO A 230 25.17 12.57 1.18
N TRP A 231 25.98 11.51 1.24
CA TRP A 231 25.98 10.39 0.31
C TRP A 231 24.67 9.56 0.33
N LEU A 232 24.05 9.31 1.49
CA LEU A 232 22.82 8.52 1.62
C LEU A 232 21.59 9.30 1.11
N GLY A 233 21.52 10.61 1.43
CA GLY A 233 20.51 11.50 0.86
C GLY A 233 20.64 11.62 -0.66
N PHE A 234 21.87 11.71 -1.17
CA PHE A 234 22.16 11.67 -2.60
C PHE A 234 21.76 10.34 -3.24
N LEU A 235 22.04 9.21 -2.58
CA LEU A 235 21.65 7.88 -3.05
C LEU A 235 20.13 7.74 -3.12
N ALA A 236 19.40 8.18 -2.09
CA ALA A 236 17.94 8.16 -2.07
C ALA A 236 17.33 9.02 -3.19
N LEU A 237 17.92 10.18 -3.47
CA LEU A 237 17.56 11.02 -4.61
C LEU A 237 17.81 10.33 -5.95
N LEU A 238 18.97 9.69 -6.11
CA LEU A 238 19.33 8.94 -7.30
C LEU A 238 18.35 7.77 -7.51
N LEU A 239 18.05 7.02 -6.45
CA LEU A 239 17.09 5.92 -6.47
C LEU A 239 15.68 6.42 -6.79
N SER A 240 15.24 7.53 -6.21
CA SER A 240 13.94 8.15 -6.52
C SER A 240 13.84 8.56 -7.98
N LEU A 241 14.92 9.14 -8.53
CA LEU A 241 15.01 9.49 -9.95
C LEU A 241 14.93 8.24 -10.84
N VAL A 242 15.65 7.17 -10.49
CA VAL A 242 15.61 5.88 -11.20
C VAL A 242 14.24 5.22 -11.10
N LEU A 243 13.59 5.28 -9.94
CA LEU A 243 12.21 4.80 -9.72
C LEU A 243 11.21 5.57 -10.59
N GLY A 244 11.30 6.89 -10.61
CA GLY A 244 10.46 7.74 -11.46
C GLY A 244 10.66 7.48 -12.95
N ALA A 245 11.91 7.26 -13.36
CA ALA A 245 12.26 6.86 -14.72
C ALA A 245 11.69 5.48 -15.09
N SER A 246 11.89 4.49 -14.22
CA SER A 246 11.39 3.13 -14.42
C SER A 246 9.86 3.11 -14.50
N HIS A 247 9.19 3.89 -13.64
CA HIS A 247 7.74 4.03 -13.64
C HIS A 247 7.19 4.78 -14.87
N ALA A 248 7.99 5.64 -15.50
CA ALA A 248 7.66 6.21 -16.81
C ALA A 248 7.79 5.21 -17.96
N ALA A 249 8.75 4.29 -17.86
CA ALA A 249 9.01 3.28 -18.87
C ALA A 249 7.99 2.13 -18.84
N LEU A 250 7.36 1.88 -17.70
CA LEU A 250 6.31 0.87 -17.57
C LEU A 250 5.04 1.25 -18.38
N PRO A 251 4.40 0.30 -19.08
CA PRO A 251 3.21 0.58 -19.87
C PRO A 251 2.06 1.08 -18.98
N GLY A 252 1.62 2.33 -19.19
CA GLY A 252 0.52 2.96 -18.47
C GLY A 252 -0.39 3.76 -19.42
N HIS A 253 -1.64 3.95 -19.01
CA HIS A 253 -2.78 4.21 -19.90
C HIS A 253 -2.81 5.60 -20.53
N GLY A 254 -2.30 6.61 -19.83
CA GLY A 254 -2.10 7.95 -20.38
C GLY A 254 -0.81 8.10 -21.21
N LYS A 255 0.22 7.32 -20.86
CA LYS A 255 1.56 7.40 -21.48
C LYS A 255 1.58 6.74 -22.86
N THR A 256 0.76 5.70 -23.08
CA THR A 256 0.57 5.04 -24.38
C THR A 256 -0.24 5.88 -25.38
N LEU A 257 -1.23 6.65 -24.92
CA LEU A 257 -1.98 7.59 -25.75
C LEU A 257 -1.10 8.75 -26.24
N ILE A 258 -0.25 9.28 -25.35
CA ILE A 258 0.75 10.29 -25.68
C ILE A 258 1.78 9.73 -26.67
N ALA A 259 2.23 8.49 -26.48
CA ALA A 259 3.10 7.80 -27.42
C ALA A 259 2.43 7.60 -28.80
N ALA A 260 1.14 7.27 -28.84
CA ALA A 260 0.37 7.16 -30.09
C ALA A 260 0.16 8.52 -30.78
N TYR A 261 -0.06 9.59 -30.01
CA TYR A 261 -0.14 10.97 -30.52
C TYR A 261 1.20 11.43 -31.13
N LEU A 262 2.30 11.21 -30.40
CA LEU A 262 3.67 11.52 -30.86
C LEU A 262 4.10 10.66 -32.06
N ALA A 263 3.66 9.41 -32.12
CA ALA A 263 3.89 8.51 -33.27
C ALA A 263 2.99 8.84 -34.48
N GLY A 264 1.94 9.63 -34.30
CA GLY A 264 1.05 10.11 -35.37
C GLY A 264 1.66 11.22 -36.24
N ARG A 265 0.85 11.78 -37.14
CA ARG A 265 1.30 12.72 -38.19
C ARG A 265 1.81 14.10 -37.71
N GLN A 266 1.80 14.45 -36.42
CA GLN A 266 2.00 15.84 -35.95
C GLN A 266 2.93 16.07 -34.75
N GLY A 267 3.61 15.07 -34.18
CA GLY A 267 4.45 15.27 -33.00
C GLY A 267 5.82 15.91 -33.31
N THR A 268 6.09 17.13 -32.85
CA THR A 268 7.45 17.70 -32.87
C THR A 268 8.22 17.36 -31.58
N PRO A 269 9.58 17.39 -31.58
CA PRO A 269 10.39 17.24 -30.36
C PRO A 269 10.00 18.20 -29.22
N LYS A 270 9.48 19.39 -29.57
CA LYS A 270 9.01 20.39 -28.61
C LYS A 270 7.70 19.95 -27.96
N ASP A 271 6.82 19.29 -28.71
CA ASP A 271 5.55 18.78 -28.19
C ASP A 271 5.79 17.60 -27.25
N ALA A 272 6.79 16.75 -27.54
CA ALA A 272 7.21 15.67 -26.64
C ALA A 272 7.62 16.19 -25.25
N PHE A 273 8.42 17.27 -25.23
CA PHE A 273 8.85 17.90 -23.99
C PHE A 273 7.69 18.57 -23.23
N ILE A 274 6.84 19.34 -23.94
CA ILE A 274 5.70 20.04 -23.32
C ILE A 274 4.74 19.05 -22.67
N VAL A 275 4.45 17.93 -23.34
CA VAL A 275 3.58 16.89 -22.82
C VAL A 275 4.25 16.13 -21.66
N GLY A 276 5.53 15.77 -21.78
CA GLY A 276 6.27 15.14 -20.69
C GLY A 276 6.31 15.99 -19.42
N ALA A 277 6.51 17.31 -19.58
CA ALA A 277 6.52 18.26 -18.49
C ALA A 277 5.13 18.46 -17.86
N SER A 278 4.06 18.57 -18.65
CA SER A 278 2.70 18.79 -18.11
C SER A 278 2.17 17.57 -17.37
N VAL A 279 2.42 16.35 -17.86
CA VAL A 279 2.10 15.09 -17.17
C VAL A 279 2.85 15.00 -15.85
N THR A 280 4.16 15.28 -15.87
CA THR A 280 4.99 15.21 -14.66
C THR A 280 4.53 16.22 -13.62
N ALA A 281 4.25 17.47 -14.04
CA ALA A 281 3.83 18.52 -13.13
C ALA A 281 2.50 18.19 -12.45
N THR A 282 1.51 17.73 -13.22
CA THR A 282 0.19 17.38 -12.68
C THR A 282 0.22 16.12 -11.82
N HIS A 283 1.05 15.14 -12.17
CA HIS A 283 1.28 13.95 -11.35
C HIS A 283 1.97 14.26 -10.03
N THR A 284 3.08 15.01 -10.08
CA THR A 284 3.84 15.41 -8.90
C THR A 284 2.98 16.28 -7.99
N GLY A 285 2.23 17.23 -8.56
CA GLY A 285 1.28 18.07 -7.82
C GLY A 285 0.17 17.26 -7.16
N GLY A 286 -0.42 16.29 -7.88
CA GLY A 286 -1.43 15.39 -7.35
C GLY A 286 -0.91 14.54 -6.18
N VAL A 287 0.29 13.98 -6.29
CA VAL A 287 0.95 13.22 -5.21
C VAL A 287 1.15 14.10 -3.96
N LEU A 288 1.65 15.33 -4.14
CA LEU A 288 1.91 16.25 -3.02
C LEU A 288 0.62 16.69 -2.33
N VAL A 289 -0.40 17.07 -3.10
CA VAL A 289 -1.72 17.48 -2.56
C VAL A 289 -2.39 16.32 -1.83
N LEU A 290 -2.42 15.14 -2.44
CA LEU A 290 -3.05 13.97 -1.84
C LEU A 290 -2.28 13.49 -0.60
N GLY A 291 -0.94 13.50 -0.63
CA GLY A 291 -0.11 13.20 0.52
C GLY A 291 -0.35 14.15 1.69
N LEU A 292 -0.51 15.46 1.41
CA LEU A 292 -0.86 16.46 2.41
C LEU A 292 -2.25 16.20 3.02
N ILE A 293 -3.25 15.90 2.19
CA ILE A 293 -4.62 15.61 2.63
C ILE A 293 -4.65 14.36 3.52
N ILE A 294 -3.95 13.29 3.12
CA ILE A 294 -3.85 12.05 3.90
C ILE A 294 -3.13 12.30 5.22
N SER A 295 -2.02 13.05 5.20
CA SER A 295 -1.27 13.38 6.41
C SER A 295 -2.08 14.22 7.42
N ALA A 296 -3.07 14.98 6.96
CA ALA A 296 -3.90 15.85 7.79
C ALA A 296 -5.18 15.18 8.30
N SER A 297 -5.55 13.99 7.81
CA SER A 297 -6.83 13.35 8.13
C SER A 297 -6.65 11.96 8.75
N SER A 298 -7.15 11.79 9.98
CA SER A 298 -7.22 10.49 10.67
C SER A 298 -8.42 9.61 10.25
N ALA A 299 -9.39 10.18 9.52
CA ALA A 299 -10.61 9.49 9.10
C ALA A 299 -10.46 8.73 7.77
N LEU A 300 -9.38 8.97 7.02
CA LEU A 300 -9.07 8.29 5.77
C LEU A 300 -8.02 7.23 6.04
N ALA A 301 -8.44 5.96 6.16
CA ALA A 301 -7.51 4.85 6.10
C ALA A 301 -6.79 4.88 4.75
N GLY A 302 -5.46 4.99 4.75
CA GLY A 302 -4.65 5.07 3.52
C GLY A 302 -4.93 3.91 2.56
N GLU A 303 -5.31 2.76 3.11
CA GLU A 303 -5.73 1.57 2.37
C GLU A 303 -7.04 1.75 1.59
N GLN A 304 -8.03 2.43 2.19
CA GLN A 304 -9.30 2.77 1.54
C GLN A 304 -9.02 3.69 0.34
N VAL A 305 -8.14 4.68 0.52
CA VAL A 305 -7.74 5.61 -0.54
C VAL A 305 -7.02 4.88 -1.66
N LEU A 306 -6.05 3.99 -1.34
CA LEU A 306 -5.31 3.22 -2.34
C LEU A 306 -6.22 2.25 -3.11
N ARG A 307 -7.16 1.58 -2.44
CA ARG A 307 -8.18 0.72 -3.10
C ARG A 307 -9.07 1.53 -4.04
N TRP A 308 -9.64 2.65 -3.58
CA TRP A 308 -10.48 3.50 -4.43
C TRP A 308 -9.70 4.12 -5.59
N LEU A 309 -8.44 4.52 -5.37
CA LEU A 309 -7.59 5.07 -6.42
C LEU A 309 -7.30 4.00 -7.49
N GLY A 310 -7.00 2.77 -7.09
CA GLY A 310 -6.81 1.63 -7.98
C GLY A 310 -8.08 1.30 -8.78
N LEU A 311 -9.23 1.25 -8.11
CA LEU A 311 -10.53 0.98 -8.74
C LEU A 311 -10.94 2.08 -9.73
N VAL A 312 -10.90 3.35 -9.31
CA VAL A 312 -11.25 4.50 -10.16
C VAL A 312 -10.31 4.61 -11.35
N SER A 313 -9.00 4.40 -11.13
CA SER A 313 -8.02 4.35 -12.21
C SER A 313 -8.39 3.22 -13.18
N GLY A 314 -8.54 1.98 -12.69
CA GLY A 314 -8.89 0.82 -13.51
C GLY A 314 -10.14 1.02 -14.37
N VAL A 315 -11.21 1.55 -13.78
CA VAL A 315 -12.48 1.80 -14.49
C VAL A 315 -12.31 2.88 -15.56
N LEU A 316 -11.62 3.98 -15.23
CA LEU A 316 -11.33 5.04 -16.18
C LEU A 316 -10.51 4.52 -17.37
N ILE A 317 -9.53 3.65 -17.10
CA ILE A 317 -8.68 3.01 -18.10
C ILE A 317 -9.50 2.13 -19.03
N ALA A 318 -10.35 1.26 -18.47
CA ALA A 318 -11.20 0.38 -19.25
C ALA A 318 -12.14 1.20 -20.17
N ALA A 319 -12.72 2.29 -19.64
CA ALA A 319 -13.58 3.20 -20.40
C ALA A 319 -12.83 3.89 -21.57
N ILE A 320 -11.60 4.36 -21.34
CA ILE A 320 -10.74 4.95 -22.38
C ILE A 320 -10.40 3.89 -23.44
N GLY A 321 -10.04 2.67 -23.05
CA GLY A 321 -9.77 1.58 -23.98
C GLY A 321 -10.98 1.26 -24.88
N VAL A 322 -12.18 1.20 -24.29
CA VAL A 322 -13.43 1.00 -25.03
C VAL A 322 -13.72 2.14 -26.00
N MET A 323 -13.47 3.40 -25.61
CA MET A 323 -13.61 4.55 -26.49
C MET A 323 -12.62 4.50 -27.67
N LEU A 324 -11.36 4.13 -27.43
CA LEU A 324 -10.36 3.98 -28.49
C LEU A 324 -10.69 2.84 -29.44
N LEU A 325 -11.19 1.71 -28.91
CA LEU A 325 -11.63 0.59 -29.73
C LEU A 325 -12.83 0.98 -30.60
N ARG A 326 -13.82 1.69 -30.05
CA ARG A 326 -14.96 2.21 -30.82
C ARG A 326 -14.54 3.19 -31.91
N SER A 327 -13.59 4.08 -31.60
CA SER A 327 -13.05 5.04 -32.58
C SER A 327 -12.23 4.36 -33.67
N ALA A 328 -11.50 3.28 -33.35
CA ALA A 328 -10.72 2.53 -34.32
C ALA A 328 -11.58 1.64 -35.24
N LEU A 329 -12.75 1.20 -34.74
CA LEU A 329 -13.73 0.42 -35.51
C LEU A 329 -14.65 1.30 -36.38
N SER A 330 -14.83 2.58 -36.06
CA SER A 330 -15.58 3.51 -36.89
C SER A 330 -14.70 4.09 -38.00
N THR A 331 -14.85 3.63 -39.24
CA THR A 331 -14.11 4.09 -40.43
C THR A 331 -14.43 5.52 -40.91
N THR A 332 -15.21 6.29 -40.14
CA THR A 332 -15.63 7.65 -40.48
C THR A 332 -15.70 8.53 -39.23
N ARG A 333 -14.54 9.05 -38.79
CA ARG A 333 -14.29 10.42 -38.28
C ARG A 333 -13.03 10.48 -37.43
N GLU A 334 -12.42 11.65 -37.41
CA GLU A 334 -11.32 12.01 -36.52
C GLU A 334 -11.56 11.57 -35.06
N PRO A 335 -10.50 11.26 -34.29
CA PRO A 335 -10.63 10.76 -32.93
C PRO A 335 -11.51 11.67 -32.07
N ALA A 336 -12.69 11.16 -31.70
CA ALA A 336 -13.78 11.88 -31.03
C ALA A 336 -13.44 12.40 -29.61
N LEU A 337 -12.21 12.18 -29.12
CA LEU A 337 -11.75 12.65 -27.82
C LEU A 337 -11.52 14.18 -27.74
N ALA A 338 -11.48 14.88 -28.88
CA ALA A 338 -11.37 16.35 -28.89
C ALA A 338 -12.70 17.08 -28.63
N GLY A 339 -13.86 16.42 -28.79
CA GLY A 339 -15.17 17.08 -28.71
C GLY A 339 -15.87 17.00 -27.34
N ALA A 340 -15.42 16.12 -26.44
CA ALA A 340 -16.12 15.89 -25.16
C ALA A 340 -15.68 16.81 -24.01
N LEU A 341 -14.59 17.58 -24.20
CA LEU A 341 -14.01 18.45 -23.16
C LEU A 341 -13.96 19.94 -23.55
N THR A 342 -14.47 20.30 -24.73
CA THR A 342 -14.60 21.69 -25.18
C THR A 342 -16.04 22.16 -24.97
N GLY A 343 -16.23 23.17 -24.13
CA GLY A 343 -17.51 23.80 -23.87
C GLY A 343 -18.24 24.26 -25.14
N HIS A 344 -19.57 24.29 -25.06
CA HIS A 344 -20.48 24.72 -26.11
C HIS A 344 -20.18 26.13 -26.61
N GLY A 345 -19.78 26.24 -27.88
CA GLY A 345 -19.79 27.50 -28.65
C GLY A 345 -20.69 27.33 -29.87
N HIS A 346 -21.86 27.96 -29.85
CA HIS A 346 -22.75 28.03 -31.02
C HIS A 346 -22.16 28.96 -32.09
N GLY A 347 -22.11 28.50 -33.34
CA GLY A 347 -21.79 29.34 -34.49
C GLY A 347 -22.36 28.76 -35.78
N HIS A 348 -23.43 29.37 -36.30
CA HIS A 348 -23.97 29.10 -37.64
C HIS A 348 -23.05 29.71 -38.71
N GLY A 349 -22.85 29.02 -39.84
CA GLY A 349 -22.22 29.61 -41.02
C GLY A 349 -21.99 28.60 -42.15
N HIS A 350 -22.69 28.81 -43.27
CA HIS A 350 -22.46 28.10 -44.54
C HIS A 350 -21.18 28.58 -45.23
N GLY A 351 -20.52 27.70 -46.00
CA GLY A 351 -19.78 28.11 -47.19
C GLY A 351 -18.28 27.76 -47.25
N HIS A 352 -17.97 26.91 -48.23
CA HIS A 352 -16.74 26.75 -49.03
C HIS A 352 -15.36 26.56 -48.36
N GLY A 353 -14.64 25.59 -48.91
CA GLY A 353 -13.42 25.04 -48.33
C GLY A 353 -12.17 25.88 -48.51
N HIS A 354 -11.28 25.74 -47.53
CA HIS A 354 -9.83 25.59 -47.70
C HIS A 354 -9.36 24.69 -46.55
N GLY A 355 -8.69 23.59 -46.88
CA GLY A 355 -8.14 22.64 -45.91
C GLY A 355 -6.98 23.27 -45.14
N HIS A 356 -7.28 23.98 -44.06
CA HIS A 356 -6.31 24.29 -43.03
C HIS A 356 -6.30 23.13 -42.04
N GLY A 357 -5.23 22.32 -42.08
CA GLY A 357 -4.99 21.32 -41.05
C GLY A 357 -4.88 22.03 -39.71
N HIS A 358 -5.92 21.88 -38.87
CA HIS A 358 -5.91 22.41 -37.51
C HIS A 358 -4.86 21.66 -36.70
N GLY A 359 -3.65 22.23 -36.62
CA GLY A 359 -2.67 21.83 -35.63
C GLY A 359 -3.27 21.99 -34.24
N TYR A 360 -3.15 20.96 -33.40
CA TYR A 360 -3.61 21.01 -32.01
C TYR A 360 -2.95 22.19 -31.28
N SER A 361 -3.75 23.05 -30.66
CA SER A 361 -3.23 24.18 -29.85
C SER A 361 -2.40 23.65 -28.68
N ARG A 362 -1.32 24.35 -28.30
CA ARG A 362 -0.50 24.01 -27.12
C ARG A 362 -1.33 23.85 -25.85
N ALA A 363 -2.45 24.57 -25.74
CA ALA A 363 -3.40 24.43 -24.65
C ALA A 363 -4.05 23.03 -24.60
N SER A 364 -4.35 22.43 -25.75
CA SER A 364 -4.89 21.06 -25.82
C SER A 364 -3.85 20.00 -25.45
N LEU A 365 -2.57 20.22 -25.79
CA LEU A 365 -1.46 19.35 -25.36
C LEU A 365 -1.25 19.39 -23.84
N ILE A 366 -1.31 20.58 -23.26
CA ILE A 366 -1.22 20.77 -21.81
C ILE A 366 -2.43 20.16 -21.11
N GLY A 367 -3.64 20.34 -21.66
CA GLY A 367 -4.87 19.76 -21.13
C GLY A 367 -4.87 18.22 -21.16
N MET A 368 -4.39 17.62 -22.26
CA MET A 368 -4.22 16.16 -22.34
C MET A 368 -3.18 15.65 -21.35
N GLY A 369 -2.07 16.36 -21.17
CA GLY A 369 -1.07 15.98 -20.16
C GLY A 369 -1.60 16.11 -18.73
N ALA A 370 -2.36 17.17 -18.45
CA ALA A 370 -2.95 17.43 -17.15
C ALA A 370 -3.99 16.39 -16.74
N ALA A 371 -4.87 15.97 -17.66
CA ALA A 371 -5.85 14.92 -17.40
C ALA A 371 -5.18 13.57 -17.09
N ASN A 372 -4.05 13.27 -17.74
CA ASN A 372 -3.32 12.02 -17.54
C ASN A 372 -2.43 12.02 -16.29
N GLY A 373 -1.92 13.17 -15.87
CA GLY A 373 -1.14 13.28 -14.63
C GLY A 373 -2.01 13.41 -13.38
N LEU A 374 -3.30 13.73 -13.49
CA LEU A 374 -4.17 13.96 -12.33
C LEU A 374 -4.29 12.75 -11.39
N VAL A 375 -4.12 11.53 -11.90
CA VAL A 375 -4.12 10.30 -11.08
C VAL A 375 -2.71 10.07 -10.52
N PRO A 376 -2.50 10.24 -9.20
CA PRO A 376 -1.19 10.05 -8.56
C PRO A 376 -0.78 8.57 -8.55
N SER A 377 0.52 8.29 -8.58
CA SER A 377 1.02 6.91 -8.48
C SER A 377 1.03 6.47 -7.01
N PRO A 378 0.54 5.26 -6.70
CA PRO A 378 0.70 4.66 -5.39
C PRO A 378 2.16 4.65 -4.91
N SER A 379 3.12 4.34 -5.80
CA SER A 379 4.54 4.29 -5.45
C SER A 379 5.11 5.63 -4.98
N ALA A 380 4.70 6.73 -5.63
CA ALA A 380 5.16 8.07 -5.27
C ALA A 380 4.54 8.54 -3.95
N LEU A 381 3.28 8.17 -3.69
CA LEU A 381 2.62 8.40 -2.40
C LEU A 381 3.31 7.63 -1.28
N VAL A 382 3.66 6.36 -1.49
CA VAL A 382 4.37 5.55 -0.48
C VAL A 382 5.72 6.19 -0.11
N VAL A 383 6.49 6.66 -1.10
CA VAL A 383 7.77 7.37 -0.83
C VAL A 383 7.53 8.65 -0.03
N LEU A 384 6.52 9.45 -0.39
CA LEU A 384 6.18 10.69 0.31
C LEU A 384 5.74 10.43 1.75
N LEU A 385 4.77 9.53 1.92
CA LEU A 385 4.19 9.19 3.22
C LEU A 385 5.22 8.52 4.12
N GLY A 386 6.11 7.67 3.60
CA GLY A 386 7.22 7.08 4.35
C GLY A 386 8.20 8.13 4.86
N ALA A 387 8.56 9.12 4.04
CA ALA A 387 9.41 10.23 4.47
C ALA A 387 8.71 11.17 5.47
N MET A 388 7.40 11.37 5.33
CA MET A 388 6.60 12.10 6.32
C MET A 388 6.52 11.35 7.65
N ALA A 389 6.38 10.02 7.61
CA ALA A 389 6.36 9.16 8.80
C ALA A 389 7.68 9.22 9.57
N LEU A 390 8.81 9.34 8.86
CA LEU A 390 10.15 9.55 9.44
C LEU A 390 10.37 10.98 9.97
N GLY A 391 9.34 11.84 10.01
CA GLY A 391 9.44 13.24 10.43
C GLY A 391 10.18 14.14 9.43
N ARG A 392 10.55 13.62 8.25
CA ARG A 392 11.35 14.31 7.22
C ARG A 392 10.49 14.70 6.03
N THR A 393 9.41 15.42 6.29
CA THR A 393 8.43 15.85 5.28
C THR A 393 9.08 16.57 4.10
N TRP A 394 10.01 17.49 4.35
CA TRP A 394 10.73 18.24 3.32
C TRP A 394 11.61 17.34 2.44
N PHE A 395 12.25 16.34 3.04
CA PHE A 395 13.02 15.35 2.30
C PHE A 395 12.11 14.50 1.41
N GLY A 396 10.93 14.11 1.91
CA GLY A 396 9.91 13.42 1.11
C GLY A 396 9.46 14.21 -0.11
N VAL A 397 9.18 15.51 0.06
CA VAL A 397 8.87 16.42 -1.06
C VAL A 397 10.01 16.43 -2.08
N LEU A 398 11.25 16.51 -1.61
CA LEU A 398 12.43 16.54 -2.47
C LEU A 398 12.64 15.22 -3.23
N LEU A 399 12.36 14.07 -2.60
CA LEU A 399 12.34 12.77 -3.27
C LEU A 399 11.25 12.70 -4.34
N VAL A 400 10.03 13.20 -4.08
CA VAL A 400 8.93 13.24 -5.04
C VAL A 400 9.24 14.15 -6.24
N VAL A 401 9.93 15.28 -6.02
CA VAL A 401 10.43 16.11 -7.11
C VAL A 401 11.48 15.36 -7.93
N GLY A 402 12.41 14.65 -7.28
CA GLY A 402 13.40 13.79 -7.96
C GLY A 402 12.74 12.69 -8.81
N TYR A 403 11.69 12.07 -8.27
CA TYR A 403 10.85 11.10 -8.97
C TYR A 403 10.21 11.71 -10.21
N GLY A 404 9.63 12.91 -10.08
CA GLY A 404 9.08 13.67 -11.20
C GLY A 404 10.13 13.96 -12.29
N ILE A 405 11.33 14.39 -11.91
CA ILE A 405 12.42 14.67 -12.86
C ILE A 405 12.78 13.40 -13.65
N GLY A 406 12.93 12.25 -12.98
CA GLY A 406 13.17 10.97 -13.64
C GLY A 406 12.06 10.59 -14.63
N MET A 407 10.81 10.84 -14.24
CA MET A 407 9.64 10.62 -15.08
C MET A 407 9.66 11.51 -16.34
N ALA A 408 9.88 12.82 -16.17
CA ALA A 408 9.92 13.78 -17.27
C ALA A 408 11.04 13.46 -18.27
N GLY A 409 12.22 13.11 -17.78
CA GLY A 409 13.36 12.72 -18.62
C GLY A 409 13.04 11.50 -19.48
N THR A 410 12.45 10.47 -18.87
CA THR A 410 12.11 9.23 -19.58
C THR A 410 10.98 9.42 -20.58
N LEU A 411 9.92 10.15 -20.23
CA LEU A 411 8.82 10.46 -21.17
C LEU A 411 9.32 11.27 -22.37
N THR A 412 10.20 12.23 -22.14
CA THR A 412 10.82 13.01 -23.21
C THR A 412 11.70 12.13 -24.09
N ALA A 413 12.54 11.26 -23.50
CA ALA A 413 13.40 10.35 -24.23
C ALA A 413 12.61 9.36 -25.09
N VAL A 414 11.55 8.76 -24.54
CA VAL A 414 10.64 7.85 -25.27
C VAL A 414 9.96 8.60 -26.42
N GLY A 415 9.46 9.82 -26.19
CA GLY A 415 8.86 10.65 -27.24
C GLY A 415 9.83 10.95 -28.39
N LEU A 416 11.07 11.32 -28.08
CA LEU A 416 12.12 11.56 -29.08
C LEU A 416 12.52 10.29 -29.83
N LEU A 417 12.63 9.16 -29.14
CA LEU A 417 12.91 7.86 -29.75
C LEU A 417 11.79 7.44 -30.71
N LEU A 418 10.53 7.66 -30.37
CA LEU A 418 9.39 7.38 -31.24
C LEU A 418 9.40 8.24 -32.51
N VAL A 419 9.69 9.54 -32.38
CA VAL A 419 9.83 10.45 -33.54
C VAL A 419 10.94 9.95 -34.48
N LYS A 420 12.10 9.55 -33.93
CA LYS A 420 13.24 9.08 -34.73
C LYS A 420 13.04 7.68 -35.32
N ALA A 421 12.37 6.80 -34.59
CA ALA A 421 12.01 5.46 -35.08
C ALA A 421 11.03 5.56 -36.24
N ARG A 422 10.06 6.49 -36.18
CA ARG A 422 9.14 6.77 -37.29
C ARG A 422 9.90 7.19 -38.56
N GLU A 423 10.81 8.16 -38.47
CA GLU A 423 11.62 8.62 -39.62
C GLU A 423 12.44 7.49 -40.25
N ARG A 424 12.88 6.50 -39.45
CA ARG A 424 13.59 5.30 -39.91
C ARG A 424 12.64 4.30 -40.59
N VAL A 425 11.47 4.04 -40.00
CA VAL A 425 10.46 3.10 -40.51
C VAL A 425 9.88 3.60 -41.84
N GLU A 426 9.60 4.90 -41.96
CA GLU A 426 9.14 5.53 -43.23
C GLU A 426 10.19 5.45 -44.34
N LYS A 427 11.48 5.34 -44.01
CA LYS A 427 12.57 5.17 -44.98
C LYS A 427 12.82 3.71 -45.40
N ILE A 428 12.40 2.74 -44.58
CA ILE A 428 12.77 1.31 -44.77
C ILE A 428 11.61 0.49 -45.36
N LEU A 429 10.35 0.86 -45.11
CA LEU A 429 9.18 0.06 -45.51
C LEU A 429 8.43 0.67 -46.71
N ASP A 430 8.18 -0.15 -47.73
CA ASP A 430 7.36 0.20 -48.89
C ASP A 430 5.91 0.55 -48.51
N GLY A 431 5.31 1.47 -49.29
CA GLY A 431 4.04 2.15 -49.03
C GLY A 431 2.78 1.29 -48.82
N ARG A 432 2.88 -0.04 -48.96
CA ARG A 432 1.78 -1.02 -48.74
C ARG A 432 1.85 -1.64 -47.33
N ALA A 433 3.06 -1.95 -46.84
CA ALA A 433 3.28 -2.51 -45.50
C ALA A 433 3.07 -1.44 -44.40
N THR A 434 3.54 -0.21 -44.64
CA THR A 434 3.26 0.96 -43.78
C THR A 434 1.76 1.26 -43.66
N ARG A 435 1.02 1.09 -44.75
CA ARG A 435 -0.43 1.33 -44.80
C ARG A 435 -1.20 0.28 -44.00
N MET A 436 -0.82 -0.99 -44.10
CA MET A 436 -1.42 -2.08 -43.32
C MET A 436 -1.08 -1.94 -41.82
N LEU A 437 0.18 -1.64 -41.48
CA LEU A 437 0.60 -1.40 -40.10
C LEU A 437 -0.14 -0.21 -39.47
N SER A 438 -0.35 0.87 -40.24
CA SER A 438 -1.12 2.03 -39.78
C SER A 438 -2.61 1.76 -39.52
N HIS A 439 -3.16 0.71 -40.13
CA HIS A 439 -4.58 0.37 -40.01
C HIS A 439 -4.86 -0.57 -38.82
N TYR A 440 -3.96 -1.53 -38.55
CA TYR A 440 -4.14 -2.52 -37.48
C TYR A 440 -3.47 -2.15 -36.15
N ALA A 441 -2.43 -1.30 -36.16
CA ALA A 441 -1.74 -0.89 -34.94
C ALA A 441 -2.66 -0.18 -33.90
N PRO A 442 -3.59 0.72 -34.29
CA PRO A 442 -4.49 1.37 -33.34
C PRO A 442 -5.49 0.41 -32.68
N VAL A 443 -5.95 -0.61 -33.40
CA VAL A 443 -6.87 -1.63 -32.87
C VAL A 443 -6.15 -2.53 -31.87
N GLY A 444 -4.92 -2.94 -32.18
CA GLY A 444 -4.09 -3.75 -31.29
C GLY A 444 -3.72 -3.04 -29.99
N THR A 445 -3.36 -1.75 -30.05
CA THR A 445 -3.07 -0.96 -28.84
C THR A 445 -4.32 -0.69 -28.01
N ALA A 446 -5.47 -0.40 -28.63
CA ALA A 446 -6.72 -0.22 -27.92
C ALA A 446 -7.19 -1.51 -27.20
N ALA A 447 -7.09 -2.66 -27.86
CA ALA A 447 -7.41 -3.96 -27.25
C ALA A 447 -6.50 -4.27 -26.06
N MET A 448 -5.19 -4.01 -26.18
CA MET A 448 -4.24 -4.19 -25.09
C MET A 448 -4.55 -3.28 -23.90
N VAL A 449 -4.91 -2.00 -24.14
CA VAL A 449 -5.29 -1.07 -23.07
C VAL A 449 -6.55 -1.53 -22.32
N ILE A 450 -7.54 -2.09 -23.01
CA ILE A 450 -8.74 -2.67 -22.37
C ILE A 450 -8.35 -3.84 -21.48
N VAL A 451 -7.52 -4.77 -21.97
CA VAL A 451 -7.10 -5.96 -21.20
C VAL A 451 -6.34 -5.56 -19.93
N VAL A 452 -5.40 -4.61 -20.02
CA VAL A 452 -4.67 -4.15 -18.84
C VAL A 452 -5.59 -3.38 -17.88
N GLY A 453 -6.52 -2.56 -18.39
CA GLY A 453 -7.50 -1.88 -17.55
C GLY A 453 -8.42 -2.84 -16.78
N ALA A 454 -8.95 -3.85 -17.47
CA ALA A 454 -9.79 -4.89 -16.89
C ALA A 454 -9.02 -5.71 -15.83
N TRP A 455 -7.75 -6.04 -16.10
CA TRP A 455 -6.88 -6.72 -15.15
C TRP A 455 -6.67 -5.90 -13.87
N LEU A 456 -6.37 -4.60 -14.01
CA LEU A 456 -6.19 -3.71 -12.85
C LEU A 456 -7.48 -3.53 -12.05
N THR A 457 -8.65 -3.45 -12.70
CA THR A 457 -9.94 -3.43 -11.96
C THR A 457 -10.19 -4.72 -11.20
N LEU A 458 -9.82 -5.86 -11.75
CA LEU A 458 -10.03 -7.17 -11.11
C LEU A 458 -9.06 -7.40 -9.94
N GLN A 459 -7.89 -6.77 -9.91
CA GLN A 459 -7.00 -6.81 -8.75
C GLN A 459 -7.39 -5.83 -7.64
N ALA A 460 -8.14 -4.77 -7.97
CA ALA A 460 -8.52 -3.73 -7.01
C ALA A 460 -9.81 -4.07 -6.22
N VAL A 461 -10.57 -5.05 -6.69
CA VAL A 461 -11.76 -5.63 -6.04
C VAL A 461 -11.35 -6.92 -5.34
#